data_AF-A0A662R988-F1
#
_entry.id   AF-A0A662R988-F1
#
_cell.length_a   1.000
_cell.length_b   1.000
_cell.length_c   1.000
_cell.angle_alpha   90.00
_cell.angle_beta   90.00
_cell.angle_gamma   90.00
#
_symmetry.space_group_name_H-M   'P 1'
#
loop_
_entity.id
_entity.type
_entity.pdbx_description
1 polymer ?
#
loop_
_entity_poly.entity_id
_entity_poly.type
_entity_poly.pdbx_seq_one_letter_code
_entity_poly.pdbx_strand_id
1 'polypeptide(L)'
;MNGRIERYRDKINYIVHNIESIRKDAESELEMSGIFYELHTAIEASMDVVAMLLKDMGEAVEDDYSNITRLSEIGIISVDLADQLRKCNGLRNYLVHRYNHV
;
A
#
# COMPACT_ATOMS: atom_id res chain seq x y z
N MET A 1 -12.45 2.93 23.76
CA MET A 1 -11.02 2.68 23.47
C MET A 1 -10.82 1.39 22.64
N ASN A 2 -11.59 1.16 21.56
CA ASN A 2 -11.41 0.00 20.65
C ASN A 2 -10.89 0.36 19.24
N GLY A 3 -10.77 1.65 18.89
CA GLY A 3 -10.63 2.04 17.48
C GLY A 3 -9.27 1.77 16.82
N ARG A 4 -8.17 1.55 17.56
CA ARG A 4 -6.86 1.43 16.89
C ARG A 4 -6.65 0.07 16.23
N ILE A 5 -6.85 -1.01 16.99
CA ILE A 5 -6.74 -2.38 16.47
C ILE A 5 -7.78 -2.62 15.38
N GLU A 6 -8.99 -2.10 15.56
CA GLU A 6 -10.06 -2.14 14.56
C GLU A 6 -9.62 -1.47 13.25
N ARG A 7 -9.07 -0.25 13.30
CA ARG A 7 -8.54 0.42 12.10
C ARG A 7 -7.44 -0.36 11.37
N TYR A 8 -6.52 -1.00 12.09
CA TYR A 8 -5.53 -1.87 11.45
C TYR A 8 -6.19 -3.05 10.77
N ARG A 9 -7.12 -3.71 11.49
CA ARG A 9 -7.86 -4.85 10.97
C ARG A 9 -8.63 -4.48 9.71
N ASP A 10 -9.34 -3.35 9.70
CA ASP A 10 -10.12 -2.89 8.56
C ASP A 10 -9.23 -2.66 7.34
N LYS A 11 -8.07 -2.01 7.51
CA LYS A 11 -7.12 -1.80 6.42
C LYS A 11 -6.49 -3.09 5.92
N ILE A 12 -6.08 -3.99 6.82
CA ILE A 12 -5.52 -5.29 6.44
C ILE A 12 -6.57 -6.12 5.70
N ASN A 13 -7.81 -6.15 6.18
CA ASN A 13 -8.90 -6.85 5.52
C ASN A 13 -9.18 -6.26 4.12
N TYR A 14 -9.14 -4.93 3.99
CA TYR A 14 -9.30 -4.26 2.70
C TYR A 14 -8.18 -4.63 1.72
N ILE A 15 -6.92 -4.62 2.18
CA ILE A 15 -5.76 -5.02 1.37
C ILE A 15 -5.92 -6.46 0.89
N VAL A 16 -6.22 -7.40 1.79
CA VAL A 16 -6.40 -8.82 1.47
C VAL A 16 -7.55 -9.01 0.49
N HIS A 17 -8.71 -8.40 0.78
CA HIS A 17 -9.89 -8.50 -0.08
C HIS A 17 -9.62 -8.02 -1.50
N ASN A 18 -8.97 -6.86 -1.67
CA ASN A 18 -8.64 -6.36 -2.99
C ASN A 18 -7.65 -7.27 -3.72
N ILE A 19 -6.56 -7.69 -3.06
CA ILE A 19 -5.56 -8.56 -3.69
C ILE A 19 -6.17 -9.90 -4.15
N GLU A 20 -7.08 -10.47 -3.37
CA GLU A 20 -7.79 -11.71 -3.71
C GLU A 20 -8.83 -11.51 -4.81
N SER A 21 -9.40 -10.31 -4.94
CA SER A 21 -10.45 -9.99 -5.91
C SER A 21 -9.91 -9.54 -7.27
N ILE A 22 -8.63 -9.15 -7.35
CA ILE A 22 -8.00 -8.71 -8.59
C ILE A 22 -8.07 -9.82 -9.66
N ARG A 23 -8.84 -9.55 -10.71
CA ARG A 23 -8.87 -10.35 -11.93
C ARG A 23 -7.53 -10.23 -12.66
N LYS A 24 -7.07 -11.33 -13.27
CA LYS A 24 -5.79 -11.38 -14.02
C LYS A 24 -5.96 -11.10 -15.51
N ASP A 25 -7.21 -11.00 -15.93
CA ASP A 25 -7.69 -10.95 -17.28
C ASP A 25 -8.76 -9.86 -17.37
N ALA A 26 -8.55 -8.92 -18.28
CA ALA A 26 -9.48 -7.86 -18.62
C ALA A 26 -9.96 -8.06 -20.05
N GLU A 27 -11.27 -7.99 -20.27
CA GLU A 27 -11.92 -8.09 -21.58
C GLU A 27 -12.20 -6.70 -22.17
N SER A 28 -12.06 -5.64 -21.37
CA SER A 28 -12.24 -4.25 -21.81
C SER A 28 -11.30 -3.27 -21.10
N GLU A 29 -11.13 -2.08 -21.68
CA GLU A 29 -10.39 -0.97 -21.05
C GLU A 29 -11.02 -0.52 -19.72
N LEU A 30 -12.35 -0.61 -19.60
CA LEU A 30 -13.06 -0.29 -18.37
C LEU A 30 -12.72 -1.30 -17.26
N GLU A 31 -12.72 -2.59 -17.58
CA GLU A 31 -12.31 -3.64 -16.64
C GLU A 31 -10.84 -3.50 -16.25
N MET A 32 -9.97 -3.21 -17.21
CA MET A 32 -8.56 -2.94 -16.95
C MET A 32 -8.37 -1.76 -15.99
N SER A 33 -9.16 -0.70 -16.16
CA SER A 33 -9.16 0.46 -15.25
C SER A 33 -9.62 0.08 -13.84
N GLY A 34 -10.63 -0.80 -13.72
CA GLY A 34 -11.06 -1.36 -12.44
C GLY A 34 -9.97 -2.17 -11.74
N ILE A 35 -9.28 -3.04 -12.47
CA ILE A 35 -8.14 -3.82 -11.93
C ILE A 35 -7.03 -2.91 -11.41
N PHE A 36 -6.67 -1.86 -12.16
CA PHE A 36 -5.68 -0.89 -11.68
C PHE A 36 -6.19 -0.06 -10.51
N TYR A 37 -7.50 0.19 -10.42
CA TYR A 37 -8.12 0.83 -9.28
C TYR A 37 -7.96 0.00 -8.01
N GLU A 38 -8.35 -1.27 -8.05
CA GLU A 38 -8.21 -2.20 -6.93
C GLU A 38 -6.74 -2.37 -6.51
N LEU A 39 -5.83 -2.47 -7.47
CA LEU A 39 -4.40 -2.60 -7.20
C LEU A 39 -3.82 -1.36 -6.50
N HIS A 40 -4.06 -0.15 -7.02
CA HIS A 40 -3.45 1.04 -6.39
C HIS A 40 -4.06 1.32 -5.02
N THR A 41 -5.36 1.11 -4.83
CA THR A 41 -6.02 1.33 -3.53
C THR A 41 -5.55 0.33 -2.47
N ALA A 42 -5.25 -0.92 -2.86
CA ALA A 42 -4.60 -1.88 -1.96
C ALA A 42 -3.18 -1.44 -1.55
N ILE A 43 -2.42 -0.86 -2.49
CA ILE A 43 -1.09 -0.32 -2.20
C ILE A 43 -1.19 0.90 -1.27
N GLU A 44 -2.12 1.82 -1.51
CA GLU A 44 -2.37 2.98 -0.63
C GLU A 44 -2.76 2.54 0.79
N ALA A 45 -3.67 1.57 0.92
CA ALA A 45 -4.02 1.03 2.23
C ALA A 45 -2.83 0.39 2.94
N SER A 46 -1.89 -0.21 2.19
CA SER A 46 -0.64 -0.74 2.74
C SER A 46 0.29 0.37 3.25
N MET A 47 0.41 1.49 2.53
CA MET A 47 1.19 2.65 2.96
C MET A 47 0.57 3.33 4.19
N ASP A 48 -0.76 3.38 4.27
CA ASP A 48 -1.46 3.86 5.46
C ASP A 48 -1.15 3.01 6.70
N VAL A 49 -1.06 1.69 6.56
CA VAL A 49 -0.65 0.80 7.67
C VAL A 49 0.78 1.09 8.10
N VAL A 50 1.70 1.32 7.16
CA VAL A 50 3.08 1.74 7.44
C VAL A 50 3.13 3.05 8.24
N ALA A 51 2.41 4.07 7.79
CA ALA A 51 2.32 5.36 8.47
C ALA A 51 1.66 5.24 9.87
N MET A 52 0.62 4.41 9.98
CA MET A 52 -0.02 4.13 11.26
C MET A 52 0.95 3.47 12.25
N LEU A 53 1.76 2.52 11.78
CA LEU A 53 2.74 1.82 12.62
C LEU A 53 3.78 2.79 13.19
N LEU A 54 4.36 3.65 12.34
CA LEU A 54 5.31 4.68 12.80
C LEU A 54 4.71 5.57 13.87
N LYS A 55 3.51 6.09 13.61
CA LYS A 55 2.80 6.96 14.56
C LYS A 55 2.58 6.27 15.91
N ASP A 56 2.21 5.01 15.90
CA ASP A 56 1.90 4.27 17.12
C ASP A 56 3.17 3.86 17.90
N MET A 57 4.33 3.87 17.25
CA MET A 57 5.64 3.70 17.87
C MET A 57 6.28 5.02 18.33
N GLY A 58 5.61 6.15 18.11
CA GLY A 58 6.12 7.48 18.47
C GLY A 58 7.16 8.04 17.48
N GLU A 59 7.28 7.43 16.31
CA GLU A 59 8.14 7.92 15.23
C GLU A 59 7.45 9.04 14.43
N ALA A 60 8.25 9.87 13.76
CA ALA A 60 7.73 10.85 12.81
C ALA A 60 7.14 10.14 11.59
N VAL A 61 6.00 10.65 11.11
CA VAL A 61 5.38 10.19 9.85
C VAL A 61 5.75 11.20 8.77
N GLU A 62 6.42 10.73 7.74
CA GLU A 62 6.88 11.48 6.57
C GLU A 62 6.23 10.90 5.29
N ASP A 63 6.94 10.90 4.17
CA ASP A 63 6.50 10.25 2.93
C ASP A 63 6.67 8.73 2.96
N ASP A 64 6.00 8.04 2.04
CA ASP A 64 5.96 6.57 1.99
C ASP A 64 7.36 5.91 1.93
N TYR A 65 8.32 6.48 1.19
CA TYR A 65 9.67 5.90 1.07
C TYR A 65 10.44 6.05 2.38
N SER A 66 10.40 7.24 2.97
CA SER A 66 11.05 7.54 4.25
C SER A 66 10.43 6.69 5.36
N ASN A 67 9.11 6.55 5.37
CA ASN A 67 8.38 5.74 6.34
C ASN A 67 8.77 4.24 6.28
N ILE A 68 8.78 3.64 5.08
CA ILE A 68 9.17 2.24 4.89
C ILE A 68 10.63 2.03 5.36
N THR A 69 11.52 2.95 4.99
CA THR A 69 12.93 2.89 5.36
C THR A 69 13.09 2.93 6.88
N ARG A 70 12.40 3.86 7.55
CA ARG A 70 12.43 3.98 9.00
C ARG A 70 11.97 2.69 9.70
N LEU A 71 10.86 2.10 9.27
CA LEU A 71 10.37 0.83 9.83
C LEU A 71 11.38 -0.33 9.66
N SER A 72 12.10 -0.36 8.54
CA SER A 72 13.14 -1.36 8.31
C SER A 72 14.37 -1.12 9.19
N GLU A 73 14.80 0.13 9.34
CA GLU A 73 15.97 0.51 10.16
C GLU A 73 15.78 0.16 11.64
N ILE A 74 14.58 0.37 12.18
CA ILE A 74 14.24 0.03 13.56
C ILE A 74 13.83 -1.44 13.75
N GLY A 75 13.89 -2.26 12.69
CA GLY A 75 13.70 -3.71 12.74
C GLY A 75 12.25 -4.19 12.87
N ILE A 76 11.27 -3.34 12.54
CA ILE A 76 9.84 -3.68 12.63
C ILE A 76 9.36 -4.46 11.40
N ILE A 77 9.95 -4.19 10.25
CA ILE A 77 9.76 -4.99 9.03
C ILE A 77 11.10 -5.50 8.53
N SER A 78 11.10 -6.62 7.81
CA SER A 78 12.31 -7.12 7.15
C SER A 78 12.71 -6.22 5.98
N VAL A 79 14.00 -6.25 5.64
CA VAL A 79 14.53 -5.54 4.45
C VAL A 79 13.81 -6.00 3.18
N ASP A 80 13.53 -7.31 3.06
CA ASP A 80 12.79 -7.86 1.93
C ASP A 80 11.37 -7.27 1.82
N LEU A 81 10.62 -7.23 2.94
CA LEU A 81 9.29 -6.62 2.95
C LEU A 81 9.35 -5.13 2.61
N ALA A 82 10.34 -4.41 3.15
CA ALA A 82 10.56 -3.01 2.82
C ALA A 82 10.78 -2.80 1.31
N ASP A 83 11.59 -3.65 0.68
CA ASP A 83 11.85 -3.60 -0.76
C ASP A 83 10.61 -3.92 -1.59
N GLN A 84 9.77 -4.88 -1.18
CA GLN A 84 8.50 -5.15 -1.86
C GLN A 84 7.53 -3.96 -1.73
N LEU A 85 7.43 -3.35 -0.54
CA LEU A 85 6.59 -2.17 -0.33
C LEU A 85 7.04 -0.98 -1.18
N ARG A 86 8.35 -0.75 -1.32
CA ARG A 86 8.91 0.29 -2.21
C ARG A 86 8.56 0.03 -3.68
N LYS A 87 8.67 -1.22 -4.14
CA LYS A 87 8.26 -1.62 -5.50
C LYS A 87 6.77 -1.37 -5.74
N CYS A 88 5.92 -1.74 -4.77
CA CYS A 88 4.49 -1.45 -4.82
C CYS A 88 4.23 0.07 -4.90
N ASN A 89 4.90 0.88 -4.07
CA ASN A 89 4.75 2.33 -4.13
C ASN A 89 5.17 2.91 -5.49
N GLY A 90 6.28 2.41 -6.07
CA GLY A 90 6.70 2.74 -7.43
C GLY A 90 5.65 2.36 -8.48
N LEU A 91 5.04 1.18 -8.37
CA LEU A 91 3.96 0.74 -9.24
C LEU A 91 2.73 1.65 -9.14
N ARG A 92 2.31 2.05 -7.93
CA ARG A 92 1.22 3.01 -7.73
C ARG A 92 1.52 4.33 -8.45
N ASN A 93 2.73 4.87 -8.30
CA ASN A 93 3.14 6.10 -8.98
C ASN A 93 3.08 5.97 -10.51
N TYR A 94 3.55 4.84 -11.05
CA TYR A 94 3.45 4.56 -12.48
C TYR A 94 1.99 4.49 -12.95
N LEU A 95 1.12 3.78 -12.22
CA LEU A 95 -0.31 3.65 -12.56
C LEU A 95 -1.04 5.00 -12.53
N VAL A 96 -0.77 5.82 -11.51
CA VAL A 96 -1.34 7.17 -11.40
C VAL A 96 -0.87 8.07 -12.53
N HIS A 97 0.41 8.00 -12.93
CA HIS A 97 0.97 8.83 -13.98
C HIS A 97 0.89 8.24 -15.39
N ARG A 98 0.19 7.12 -15.56
CA ARG A 98 0.08 6.41 -16.84
C ARG A 98 -0.51 7.28 -17.98
N TYR A 99 -1.31 8.29 -17.64
CA TYR A 99 -1.86 9.24 -18.62
C TYR A 99 -0.80 10.17 -19.24
N ASN A 100 0.42 10.24 -18.69
CA ASN A 100 1.47 11.12 -19.18
C ASN A 100 2.23 10.58 -20.41
N HIS A 101 1.93 9.37 -20.91
CA HIS A 101 2.52 8.78 -22.12
C HIS A 101 4.04 8.98 -22.28
N VAL A 102 4.81 8.83 -21.19
CA VAL A 102 6.28 8.81 -21.24
C VAL A 102 6.77 7.40 -21.54
#